data_AF-A0A931WK99-F1
#
_entry.id   AF-A0A931WK99-F1
#
_cell.length_a   1.000
_cell.length_b   1.000
_cell.length_c   1.000
_cell.angle_alpha   90.00
_cell.angle_beta   90.00
_cell.angle_gamma   90.00
#
_symmetry.space_group_name_H-M   'P 1'
#
loop_
_entity.id
_entity.type
_entity.pdbx_description
1 polymer ?
#
loop_
_entity_poly.entity_id
_entity_poly.type
_entity_poly.pdbx_seq_one_letter_code
_entity_poly.pdbx_strand_id
1 'polypeptide(L)'
;MADTSIQREAEAWVVHEALPAIYGQPFSKGRMPLIWGGSFEFDAVSNDRTIVACVSTSAARTAGSKLAVGKIQKIRADTLYLLNPANIERRVLVFTEETMMRHF
;
A
#
# COMPACT_ATOMS: atom_id res chain seq x y z
N MET A 1 -1.77 -22.19 -8.62
CA MET A 1 -1.62 -20.86 -8.00
C MET A 1 -2.58 -19.91 -8.71
N ALA A 2 -3.24 -19.00 -7.99
CA ALA A 2 -4.08 -17.99 -8.63
C ALA A 2 -3.22 -17.06 -9.49
N ASP A 3 -3.70 -16.68 -10.67
CA ASP A 3 -3.04 -15.65 -11.47
C ASP A 3 -3.10 -14.32 -10.72
N THR A 4 -1.93 -13.69 -10.56
CA THR A 4 -1.76 -12.42 -9.83
C THR A 4 -1.25 -11.29 -10.71
N SER A 5 -1.20 -11.51 -12.03
CA SER A 5 -0.72 -10.55 -13.02
C SER A 5 -1.46 -9.22 -12.93
N ILE A 6 -2.79 -9.27 -12.90
CA ILE A 6 -3.65 -8.09 -12.83
C ILE A 6 -3.44 -7.28 -11.55
N GLN A 7 -3.27 -7.94 -10.40
CA GLN A 7 -3.00 -7.22 -9.14
C GLN A 7 -1.66 -6.50 -9.18
N ARG A 8 -0.64 -7.10 -9.81
CA ARG A 8 0.68 -6.47 -9.97
C ARG A 8 0.62 -5.30 -10.95
N GLU A 9 -0.15 -5.43 -12.03
CA GLU A 9 -0.36 -4.35 -13.00
C GLU A 9 -1.10 -3.17 -12.36
N ALA A 10 -2.15 -3.44 -11.58
CA ALA A 10 -2.88 -2.42 -10.83
C ALA A 10 -1.99 -1.72 -9.79
N GLU A 11 -1.17 -2.47 -9.05
CA GLU A 11 -0.19 -1.91 -8.12
C GLU A 11 0.82 -1.03 -8.86
N ALA A 12 1.37 -1.50 -9.98
CA ALA A 12 2.31 -0.73 -10.80
C ALA A 12 1.69 0.56 -11.33
N TRP A 13 0.46 0.53 -11.80
CA TRP A 13 -0.27 1.73 -12.25
C TRP A 13 -0.47 2.74 -11.10
N VAL A 14 -0.83 2.25 -9.90
CA VAL A 14 -0.93 3.12 -8.72
C VAL A 14 0.40 3.81 -8.43
N VAL A 15 1.51 3.06 -8.43
CA VAL A 15 2.84 3.57 -8.07
C VAL A 15 3.37 4.53 -9.13
N HIS A 16 3.23 4.21 -10.42
CA HIS A 16 3.88 4.94 -11.50
C HIS A 16 3.03 6.04 -12.13
N GLU A 17 1.70 5.96 -11.99
CA GLU A 17 0.79 6.92 -12.63
C GLU A 17 -0.05 7.68 -11.58
N ALA A 18 -0.79 6.96 -10.72
CA ALA A 18 -1.77 7.58 -9.84
C ALA A 18 -1.12 8.44 -8.72
N LEU A 19 -0.17 7.88 -7.98
CA LEU A 19 0.52 8.62 -6.90
C LEU A 19 1.29 9.83 -7.43
N PRO A 20 2.05 9.72 -8.55
CA PRO A 20 2.69 10.88 -9.15
C PRO A 20 1.72 11.97 -9.61
N ALA A 21 0.59 11.61 -10.21
CA ALA A 21 -0.43 12.58 -10.60
C ALA A 21 -1.04 13.33 -9.41
N ILE A 22 -1.22 12.65 -8.26
CA ILE A 22 -1.80 13.25 -7.04
C ILE A 22 -0.81 14.14 -6.30
N TYR A 23 0.46 13.72 -6.18
CA TYR A 23 1.45 14.38 -5.33
C TYR A 23 2.50 15.19 -6.10
N GLY A 24 2.46 15.18 -7.44
CA GLY A 24 3.34 16.00 -8.29
C GLY A 24 4.81 15.58 -8.29
N GLN A 25 5.11 14.36 -7.85
CA GLN A 25 6.48 13.83 -7.81
C GLN A 25 6.49 12.31 -8.04
N PRO A 26 7.59 11.73 -8.58
CA PRO A 26 7.64 10.31 -8.86
C PRO A 26 7.72 9.47 -7.59
N PHE A 27 7.22 8.24 -7.69
CA PHE A 27 7.27 7.23 -6.65
C PHE A 27 7.95 5.95 -7.17
N SER A 28 8.56 5.23 -6.25
CA SER A 28 9.16 3.92 -6.52
C SER A 28 9.10 3.04 -5.28
N LYS A 29 9.16 1.71 -5.45
CA LYS A 29 9.30 0.79 -4.33
C LYS A 29 10.56 1.13 -3.53
N GLY A 30 10.45 1.20 -2.20
CA GLY A 30 11.54 1.72 -1.38
C GLY A 30 11.52 1.23 0.05
N ARG A 31 12.71 1.09 0.62
CA ARG A 31 12.91 0.64 2.00
C ARG A 31 13.19 1.83 2.92
N MET A 32 12.38 2.01 3.95
CA MET A 32 12.52 3.09 4.92
C MET A 32 12.88 2.55 6.32
N PRO A 33 13.74 3.24 7.07
CA PRO A 33 14.03 2.90 8.45
C PRO A 33 12.80 3.16 9.33
N LEU A 34 12.60 2.31 10.32
CA LEU A 34 11.50 2.44 11.28
C LEU A 34 12.01 3.01 12.61
N ILE A 35 11.15 3.74 13.33
CA ILE A 35 11.52 4.42 14.59
C ILE A 35 11.97 3.47 15.71
N TRP A 36 11.42 2.25 15.73
CA TRP A 36 11.76 1.18 16.68
C TRP A 36 12.93 0.30 16.21
N GLY A 37 13.63 0.69 15.15
CA GLY A 37 14.70 -0.09 14.54
C GLY A 37 14.24 -0.99 13.40
N GLY A 38 15.20 -1.45 12.60
CA GLY A 38 14.93 -2.20 11.37
C GLY A 38 14.44 -1.33 10.22
N SER A 39 13.90 -1.97 9.19
CA SER A 39 13.39 -1.30 7.99
C SER A 39 12.21 -2.05 7.38
N PHE A 40 11.36 -1.33 6.67
CA PHE A 40 10.22 -1.89 5.94
C PHE A 40 10.27 -1.46 4.48
N GLU A 41 9.92 -2.37 3.58
CA GLU A 41 9.83 -2.10 2.14
C GLU A 41 8.39 -1.71 1.81
N PHE A 42 8.18 -0.43 1.52
CA PHE A 42 6.92 0.13 1.10
C PHE A 42 6.73 -0.07 -0.40
N ASP A 43 5.46 -0.24 -0.82
CA ASP A 43 5.10 -0.39 -2.23
C ASP A 43 5.42 0.88 -3.01
N ALA A 44 5.30 2.06 -2.36
CA ALA A 44 5.70 3.34 -2.93
C ALA A 44 6.38 4.25 -1.89
N VAL A 45 7.48 4.88 -2.29
CA VAL A 45 8.16 5.96 -1.57
C VAL A 45 8.39 7.09 -2.55
N SER A 46 8.05 8.32 -2.16
CA SER A 46 8.29 9.51 -2.99
C SER A 46 9.79 9.75 -3.18
N ASN A 47 10.14 10.45 -4.26
CA ASN A 47 11.55 10.75 -4.58
C ASN A 47 12.29 11.52 -3.48
N ASP A 48 11.61 12.44 -2.81
CA ASP A 48 12.12 13.19 -1.65
C ASP A 48 12.09 12.39 -0.33
N ARG A 49 11.51 11.18 -0.35
CA ARG A 49 11.33 10.27 0.79
C ARG A 49 10.49 10.83 1.94
N THR A 50 9.61 11.80 1.67
CA THR A 50 8.70 12.38 2.68
C THR A 50 7.32 11.71 2.71
N ILE A 51 6.97 10.96 1.64
CA ILE A 51 5.69 10.26 1.48
C ILE A 51 5.95 8.76 1.30
N VAL A 52 5.21 7.93 2.03
CA VAL A 52 5.21 6.47 1.85
C VAL A 52 3.79 5.95 1.64
N ALA A 53 3.67 4.88 0.86
CA ALA A 53 2.41 4.21 0.61
C ALA A 53 2.51 2.68 0.66
N CYS A 54 1.43 2.05 1.17
CA CYS A 54 1.15 0.64 0.94
C CYS A 54 -0.10 0.51 0.06
N VAL A 55 -0.08 -0.42 -0.87
CA VAL A 55 -1.16 -0.64 -1.84
C VAL A 55 -1.85 -1.96 -1.55
N SER A 56 -3.18 -1.91 -1.49
CA SER A 56 -4.03 -3.09 -1.40
C SER A 56 -4.95 -3.17 -2.61
N THR A 57 -4.74 -4.22 -3.39
CA THR A 57 -5.57 -4.57 -4.57
C THR A 57 -6.65 -5.60 -4.26
N SER A 58 -6.89 -5.87 -2.98
CA SER A 58 -7.80 -6.94 -2.55
C SER A 58 -9.18 -6.40 -2.22
N ALA A 59 -10.23 -7.11 -2.64
CA ALA A 59 -11.60 -6.90 -2.18
C ALA A 59 -11.79 -7.38 -0.73
N ALA A 60 -12.76 -6.80 -0.02
CA ALA A 60 -13.05 -7.15 1.39
C ALA A 60 -13.63 -8.58 1.56
N ARG A 61 -14.15 -9.16 0.47
CA ARG A 61 -14.76 -10.49 0.45
C ARG A 61 -14.10 -11.37 -0.61
N THR A 62 -14.01 -12.66 -0.33
CA THR A 62 -13.56 -13.68 -1.29
C THR A 62 -14.63 -13.96 -2.33
N ALA A 63 -14.29 -14.69 -3.39
CA ALA A 63 -15.27 -15.15 -4.38
C ALA A 63 -16.44 -15.96 -3.75
N GLY A 64 -16.18 -16.64 -2.63
CA GLY A 64 -17.20 -17.33 -1.83
C GLY A 64 -17.95 -16.43 -0.84
N SER A 65 -17.90 -15.10 -1.00
CA SER A 65 -18.55 -14.08 -0.16
C SER A 65 -18.11 -14.02 1.32
N LYS A 66 -17.13 -14.84 1.73
CA LYS A 66 -16.54 -14.80 3.07
C LYS A 66 -15.64 -13.58 3.20
N LEU A 67 -15.48 -13.04 4.41
CA LEU A 67 -14.51 -11.97 4.64
C LEU A 67 -13.10 -12.43 4.27
N ALA A 68 -12.36 -11.57 3.56
CA ALA A 68 -10.97 -11.81 3.17
C ALA A 68 -10.02 -11.57 4.37
N VAL A 69 -10.20 -12.33 5.45
CA VAL A 69 -9.52 -12.11 6.74
C VAL A 69 -8.00 -11.99 6.59
N GLY A 70 -7.37 -12.85 5.78
CA GLY A 70 -5.92 -12.77 5.54
C GLY A 70 -5.48 -11.44 4.93
N LYS A 71 -6.28 -10.85 4.03
CA LYS A 71 -5.99 -9.55 3.41
C LYS A 71 -6.21 -8.41 4.39
N ILE A 72 -7.27 -8.49 5.22
CA ILE A 72 -7.52 -7.54 6.30
C ILE A 72 -6.37 -7.54 7.32
N GLN A 73 -5.85 -8.72 7.68
CA GLN A 73 -4.69 -8.81 8.59
C GLN A 73 -3.41 -8.25 7.95
N LYS A 74 -3.19 -8.48 6.65
CA LYS A 74 -2.10 -7.81 5.92
C LYS A 74 -2.23 -6.29 6.01
N ILE A 75 -3.42 -5.74 5.75
CA ILE A 75 -3.68 -4.29 5.83
C ILE A 75 -3.39 -3.74 7.22
N ARG A 76 -3.76 -4.46 8.28
CA ARG A 76 -3.43 -4.07 9.67
C ARG A 76 -1.92 -4.03 9.90
N ALA A 77 -1.20 -5.04 9.42
CA ALA A 77 0.26 -5.07 9.50
C ALA A 77 0.87 -3.91 8.70
N ASP A 78 0.46 -3.71 7.45
CA ASP A 78 0.91 -2.61 6.58
C ASP A 78 0.64 -1.25 7.24
N THR A 79 -0.50 -1.08 7.89
CA THR A 79 -0.86 0.14 8.64
C THR A 79 0.08 0.35 9.83
N LEU A 80 0.41 -0.70 10.58
CA LEU A 80 1.40 -0.63 11.65
C LEU A 80 2.75 -0.13 11.11
N TYR A 81 3.20 -0.66 9.97
CA TYR A 81 4.45 -0.20 9.36
C TYR A 81 4.36 1.23 8.82
N LEU A 82 3.24 1.63 8.20
CA LEU A 82 2.99 2.99 7.73
C LEU A 82 3.06 4.04 8.85
N LEU A 83 2.64 3.69 10.07
CA LEU A 83 2.65 4.62 11.20
C LEU A 83 4.04 4.84 11.80
N ASN A 84 5.00 3.95 11.54
CA ASN A 84 6.30 3.91 12.22
C ASN A 84 7.58 4.21 11.38
N PRO A 85 7.55 4.70 10.12
CA PRO A 85 8.76 5.11 9.43
C PRO A 85 9.26 6.47 9.96
N ALA A 86 10.59 6.62 10.05
CA ALA A 86 11.20 7.86 10.52
C ALA A 86 11.11 8.97 9.45
N ASN A 87 10.91 10.22 9.89
CA ASN A 87 10.95 11.43 9.04
C ASN A 87 9.96 11.43 7.86
N ILE A 88 8.76 10.85 8.06
CA ILE A 88 7.68 10.84 7.07
C ILE A 88 6.63 11.89 7.39
N GLU A 89 6.31 12.71 6.40
CA GLU A 89 5.29 13.75 6.45
C GLU A 89 3.90 13.17 6.11
N ARG A 90 3.82 12.28 5.11
CA ARG A 90 2.55 11.72 4.64
C ARG A 90 2.60 10.19 4.50
N ARG A 91 1.55 9.54 4.99
CA ARG A 91 1.38 8.08 5.02
C ARG A 91 0.11 7.76 4.26
N VAL A 92 0.19 6.91 3.26
CA VAL A 92 -0.94 6.62 2.37
C VAL A 92 -1.23 5.13 2.37
N LEU A 93 -2.46 4.77 2.65
CA LEU A 93 -2.95 3.41 2.43
C LEU A 93 -3.89 3.45 1.23
N VAL A 94 -3.49 2.81 0.13
CA VAL A 94 -4.25 2.82 -1.12
C VAL A 94 -5.12 1.58 -1.20
N PHE A 95 -6.40 1.76 -1.49
CA PHE A 95 -7.32 0.69 -1.87
C PHE A 95 -7.73 0.88 -3.32
N THR A 96 -7.46 -0.10 -4.19
CA THR A 96 -7.99 -0.06 -5.57
C THR A 96 -9.42 -0.62 -5.65
N GLU A 97 -9.85 -1.34 -4.61
CA GLU A 97 -11.16 -1.96 -4.50
C GLU A 97 -12.05 -1.19 -3.53
N GLU A 98 -13.16 -0.65 -4.02
CA GLU A 98 -14.10 0.14 -3.22
C GLU A 98 -14.65 -0.65 -2.02
N THR A 99 -14.88 -1.96 -2.20
CA THR A 99 -15.38 -2.81 -1.11
C THR A 99 -14.43 -2.87 0.08
N MET A 100 -13.12 -2.76 -0.15
CA MET A 100 -12.12 -2.71 0.90
C MET A 100 -12.07 -1.34 1.55
N MET A 101 -12.15 -0.26 0.76
CA MET A 101 -12.27 1.11 1.30
C MET A 101 -13.45 1.20 2.26
N ARG A 102 -14.65 0.79 1.83
CA ARG A 102 -15.88 0.87 2.65
C ARG A 102 -15.86 -0.02 3.91
N HIS A 103 -14.89 -0.93 4.03
CA HIS A 103 -14.75 -1.78 5.21
C HIS A 103 -14.03 -1.07 6.38
N PHE A 104 -13.24 -0.03 6.08
CA PHE A 104 -12.47 0.74 7.06
C PHE A 104 -13.03 2.15 7.21
#